data_AF-A0A151T7V7-F1
#
_entry.id   AF-A0A151T7V7-F1
#
_cell.length_a   1.000
_cell.length_b   1.000
_cell.length_c   1.000
_cell.angle_alpha   90.00
_cell.angle_beta   90.00
_cell.angle_gamma   90.00
#
_symmetry.space_group_name_H-M   'P 1'
#
loop_
_entity.id
_entity.type
_entity.pdbx_description
1 polymer ?
#
loop_
_entity_poly.entity_id
_entity_poly.type
_entity_poly.pdbx_seq_one_letter_code
_entity_poly.pdbx_strand_id
1 'polypeptide(L)'
;MYKVLSKVLANRLRKVIGSVISDSQSSFIKGRHILDSILVANEVVEEVKQKKKKCLMFKVDFAKAYDSVNWNFLQHMMLTMGFPPKWCNWIAECLQTSRVSVLVNGSPTEEFSMSKGLRQGDPLTPFLFLIVAEGLNVLFKKASC
;
A
#
# COMPACT_ATOMS: atom_id res chain seq x y z
N MET A 1 -19.68 9.80 -10.23
CA MET A 1 -20.09 8.43 -9.86
C MET A 1 -18.93 7.59 -9.31
N TYR A 2 -17.79 7.48 -10.00
CA TYR A 2 -16.62 6.70 -9.53
C TYR A 2 -16.15 7.04 -8.10
N LYS A 3 -15.97 8.33 -7.77
CA LYS A 3 -15.50 8.74 -6.42
C LYS A 3 -16.39 8.25 -5.27
N VAL A 4 -17.70 8.11 -5.52
CA VAL A 4 -18.64 7.56 -4.53
C VAL A 4 -18.40 6.05 -4.37
N LEU A 5 -18.28 5.33 -5.48
CA LEU A 5 -17.97 3.91 -5.48
C LEU A 5 -16.64 3.62 -4.77
N SER A 6 -15.55 4.33 -5.13
CA SER A 6 -14.24 4.13 -4.51
C SER A 6 -14.27 4.42 -3.01
N LYS A 7 -15.02 5.46 -2.58
CA LYS A 7 -15.21 5.76 -1.16
C LYS A 7 -15.96 4.64 -0.42
N VAL A 8 -17.01 4.08 -1.02
CA VAL A 8 -17.77 2.95 -0.43
C VAL A 8 -16.88 1.71 -0.31
N LEU A 9 -16.11 1.38 -1.34
CA LEU A 9 -15.18 0.26 -1.32
C LEU A 9 -14.08 0.46 -0.29
N ALA A 10 -13.49 1.64 -0.22
CA ALA A 10 -12.48 1.99 0.79
C ALA A 10 -13.02 1.87 2.22
N ASN A 11 -14.25 2.34 2.46
CA ASN A 11 -14.89 2.23 3.77
C ASN A 11 -15.13 0.78 4.20
N ARG A 12 -15.40 -0.13 3.24
CA ARG A 12 -15.51 -1.58 3.50
C ARG A 12 -14.14 -2.19 3.75
N LEU A 13 -13.15 -1.90 2.91
CA LEU A 13 -11.78 -2.40 3.04
C LEU A 13 -11.15 -2.00 4.38
N ARG A 14 -11.39 -0.76 4.83
CA ARG A 14 -10.94 -0.25 6.14
C ARG A 14 -11.36 -1.12 7.32
N LYS A 15 -12.49 -1.84 7.23
CA LYS A 15 -12.96 -2.72 8.33
C LYS A 15 -12.12 -4.00 8.46
N VAL A 16 -11.48 -4.45 7.39
CA VAL A 16 -10.76 -5.72 7.34
C VAL A 16 -9.25 -5.55 7.18
N ILE A 17 -8.78 -4.39 6.71
CA ILE A 17 -7.37 -4.17 6.38
C ILE A 17 -6.43 -4.46 7.55
N GLY A 18 -6.81 -4.10 8.78
CA GLY A 18 -5.98 -4.37 9.96
C GLY A 18 -5.80 -5.85 10.29
N SER A 19 -6.69 -6.72 9.84
CA SER A 19 -6.59 -8.18 10.06
C SER A 19 -5.69 -8.89 9.06
N VAL A 20 -5.37 -8.25 7.92
CA VAL A 20 -4.56 -8.83 6.84
C VAL A 20 -3.19 -8.17 6.68
N ILE A 21 -2.97 -7.03 7.35
CA ILE A 21 -1.71 -6.28 7.33
C ILE A 21 -0.96 -6.47 8.65
N SER A 22 0.32 -6.80 8.55
CA SER A 22 1.21 -7.02 9.70
C SER A 22 1.32 -5.80 10.60
N ASP A 23 1.51 -6.02 11.91
CA ASP A 23 1.65 -4.94 12.91
C ASP A 23 2.90 -4.08 12.70
N SER A 24 3.86 -4.57 11.89
CA SER A 24 5.01 -3.78 11.41
C SER A 24 4.63 -2.61 10.51
N GLN A 25 3.40 -2.56 9.98
CA GLN A 25 2.87 -1.41 9.25
C GLN A 25 1.84 -0.64 10.11
N SER A 26 2.14 0.62 10.42
CA SER A 26 1.31 1.44 11.31
C SER A 26 0.44 2.48 10.59
N SER A 27 0.74 2.83 9.34
CA SER A 27 0.04 3.93 8.64
C SER A 27 -1.32 3.50 8.09
N PHE A 28 -2.28 4.43 8.10
CA PHE A 28 -3.64 4.29 7.52
C PHE A 28 -4.52 3.17 8.10
N ILE A 29 -4.10 2.51 9.18
CA ILE A 29 -4.86 1.46 9.87
C ILE A 29 -5.46 2.03 11.15
N LYS A 30 -6.77 1.84 11.34
CA LYS A 30 -7.47 2.34 12.52
C LYS A 30 -6.88 1.68 13.78
N GLY A 31 -6.49 2.49 14.76
CA GLY A 31 -5.94 2.02 16.04
C GLY A 31 -4.43 1.79 16.04
N ARG A 32 -3.74 2.05 14.93
CA ARG A 32 -2.27 2.07 14.88
C ARG A 32 -1.77 3.52 14.78
N HIS A 33 -0.78 3.88 15.59
CA HIS A 33 -0.24 5.24 15.61
C HIS A 33 1.18 5.27 15.05
N ILE A 34 1.52 6.33 14.30
CA ILE A 34 2.87 6.50 13.75
C ILE A 34 3.94 6.60 14.86
N LEU A 35 3.55 7.11 16.02
CA LEU A 35 4.43 7.24 17.19
C LEU A 35 4.87 5.87 17.73
N ASP A 36 4.05 4.83 17.57
CA ASP A 36 4.38 3.47 18.01
C ASP A 36 5.61 2.95 17.24
N SER A 37 5.65 3.17 15.92
CA SER A 37 6.79 2.78 15.09
C SER A 37 8.06 3.56 15.42
N ILE A 38 7.93 4.83 15.79
CA ILE A 38 9.08 5.66 16.22
C ILE A 38 9.61 5.17 17.57
N LEU A 39 8.72 4.83 18.50
CA LEU A 39 9.07 4.31 19.81
C LEU A 39 9.86 3.00 19.69
N VAL A 40 9.33 2.03 18.94
CA VAL A 40 10.01 0.73 18.71
C VAL A 40 11.39 0.94 18.10
N ALA A 41 11.53 1.81 17.09
CA ALA A 41 12.82 2.09 16.48
C ALA A 41 13.82 2.71 17.49
N ASN A 42 13.37 3.64 18.33
CA ASN A 42 14.20 4.25 19.37
C ASN A 42 14.65 3.22 20.42
N GLU A 43 13.75 2.35 20.87
CA GLU A 43 14.07 1.28 21.83
C GLU A 43 15.11 0.31 21.28
N VAL A 44 14.99 -0.09 20.00
CA VAL A 44 15.99 -0.95 19.32
C VAL A 44 17.36 -0.28 19.28
N VAL A 45 17.42 1.01 18.93
CA VAL A 45 18.69 1.76 18.89
C VAL A 45 19.31 1.88 20.28
N GLU A 46 18.49 2.15 21.29
CA GLU A 46 18.94 2.28 22.68
C GLU A 46 19.47 0.94 23.21
N GLU A 47 18.77 -0.17 22.95
CA GLU A 47 19.21 -1.51 23.34
C GLU A 47 20.58 -1.86 22.72
N VAL A 48 20.76 -1.58 21.43
CA VAL A 48 22.03 -1.80 20.73
C VAL A 48 23.18 -1.03 21.39
N LYS A 49 22.94 0.24 21.75
CA LYS A 49 23.93 1.08 22.44
C LYS A 49 24.27 0.52 23.82
N GLN A 50 23.27 0.20 24.63
CA GLN A 50 23.46 -0.33 25.99
C GLN A 50 24.21 -1.66 25.98
N LYS A 51 23.87 -2.56 25.05
CA LYS A 51 24.51 -3.87 24.92
C LYS A 51 25.83 -3.83 24.13
N LYS A 52 26.28 -2.65 23.68
CA LYS A 52 27.48 -2.45 22.84
C LYS A 52 27.53 -3.40 21.63
N LYS A 53 26.37 -3.71 21.04
CA LYS A 53 26.27 -4.60 19.87
C LYS A 53 26.59 -3.82 18.60
N LYS A 54 27.20 -4.50 17.63
CA LYS A 54 27.25 -3.98 16.26
C LYS A 54 25.86 -4.09 15.64
N CYS A 55 25.39 -3.03 14.99
CA CYS A 55 24.09 -2.98 14.32
C CYS A 55 24.24 -2.31 12.96
N LEU A 56 23.50 -2.81 11.98
CA LEU A 56 23.31 -2.18 10.68
C LEU A 56 21.83 -1.83 10.55
N MET A 57 21.53 -0.55 10.30
CA MET A 57 20.16 -0.10 10.06
C MET A 57 19.94 0.16 8.57
N PHE A 58 18.96 -0.52 7.99
CA PHE A 58 18.63 -0.38 6.58
C PHE A 58 17.39 0.51 6.43
N LYS A 59 17.55 1.65 5.73
CA LYS A 59 16.46 2.56 5.40
C LYS A 59 16.18 2.46 3.91
N VAL A 60 14.95 2.08 3.57
CA VAL A 60 14.46 1.96 2.18
C VAL A 60 13.31 2.91 1.98
N ASP A 61 13.21 3.44 0.76
CA ASP A 61 12.04 4.18 0.32
C ASP A 61 11.54 3.65 -1.03
N PHE A 62 10.24 3.76 -1.27
CA PHE A 62 9.61 3.31 -2.51
C PHE A 62 9.63 4.44 -3.54
N ALA A 63 10.49 4.32 -4.55
CA ALA A 63 10.49 5.25 -5.67
C ALA A 63 9.13 5.25 -6.39
N LYS A 64 8.49 6.43 -6.46
CA LYS A 64 7.16 6.61 -7.08
C LYS A 64 6.16 5.58 -6.56
N ALA A 65 6.05 5.48 -5.23
CA ALA A 65 5.31 4.44 -4.51
C ALA A 65 3.94 4.10 -5.10
N TYR A 66 3.15 5.11 -5.48
CA TYR A 66 1.84 4.88 -6.10
C TYR A 66 1.93 4.63 -7.60
N ASP A 67 2.77 5.35 -8.34
CA ASP A 67 2.80 5.26 -9.82
C ASP A 67 3.46 3.96 -10.32
N SER A 68 4.25 3.28 -9.46
CA SER A 68 4.98 2.07 -9.80
C SER A 68 4.24 0.76 -9.51
N VAL A 69 3.08 0.82 -8.84
CA VAL A 69 2.33 -0.39 -8.44
C VAL A 69 1.92 -1.22 -9.65
N ASN A 70 2.41 -2.45 -9.72
CA ASN A 70 1.97 -3.43 -10.71
C ASN A 70 0.61 -4.03 -10.33
N TRP A 71 -0.37 -3.92 -11.22
CA TRP A 71 -1.74 -4.38 -10.94
C TRP A 71 -1.86 -5.91 -10.83
N ASN A 72 -1.09 -6.67 -11.61
CA ASN A 72 -1.08 -8.13 -11.52
C ASN A 72 -0.52 -8.59 -10.17
N PHE A 73 0.52 -7.91 -9.67
CA PHE A 73 1.05 -8.18 -8.33
C PHE A 73 0.03 -7.87 -7.24
N LEU A 74 -0.65 -6.71 -7.31
CA LEU A 74 -1.72 -6.37 -6.37
C LEU A 74 -2.84 -7.41 -6.38
N GLN A 75 -3.29 -7.83 -7.56
CA GLN A 75 -4.32 -8.88 -7.70
C GLN A 75 -3.86 -10.20 -7.08
N HIS A 76 -2.62 -10.62 -7.35
CA HIS A 76 -2.03 -11.82 -6.76
C HIS A 76 -1.98 -11.75 -5.23
N MET A 77 -1.54 -10.61 -4.67
CA MET A 77 -1.49 -10.40 -3.22
C MET A 77 -2.89 -10.47 -2.61
N MET A 78 -3.89 -9.81 -3.20
CA MET A 78 -5.27 -9.86 -2.71
C MET A 78 -5.84 -11.28 -2.72
N LEU A 79 -5.64 -12.04 -3.80
CA LEU A 79 -6.08 -13.43 -3.86
C LEU A 79 -5.37 -14.30 -2.82
N THR A 80 -4.06 -14.13 -2.65
CA THR A 80 -3.26 -14.86 -1.66
C THR A 80 -3.69 -14.54 -0.23
N MET A 81 -4.12 -13.30 0.04
CA MET A 81 -4.68 -12.88 1.33
C MET A 81 -6.13 -13.35 1.55
N GLY A 82 -6.73 -14.08 0.60
CA GLY A 82 -8.07 -14.64 0.73
C GLY A 82 -9.20 -13.66 0.40
N PHE A 83 -8.93 -12.54 -0.28
CA PHE A 83 -10.01 -11.68 -0.76
C PHE A 83 -10.86 -12.43 -1.80
N PRO A 84 -12.20 -12.33 -1.75
CA PRO A 84 -13.06 -13.01 -2.71
C PRO A 84 -12.78 -12.56 -4.15
N PRO A 85 -12.80 -13.47 -5.16
CA PRO A 85 -12.52 -13.11 -6.56
C PRO A 85 -13.39 -11.96 -7.08
N LYS A 86 -14.66 -11.91 -6.67
CA LYS A 86 -15.58 -10.80 -6.99
C LYS A 86 -15.06 -9.44 -6.48
N TRP A 87 -14.49 -9.40 -5.29
CA TRP A 87 -13.89 -8.19 -4.72
C TRP A 87 -12.64 -7.78 -5.48
N CYS A 88 -11.76 -8.74 -5.78
CA CYS A 88 -10.56 -8.54 -6.59
C CYS A 88 -10.90 -7.96 -7.97
N ASN A 89 -11.93 -8.50 -8.63
CA ASN A 89 -12.43 -7.99 -9.91
C ASN A 89 -12.96 -6.56 -9.81
N TRP A 90 -13.72 -6.21 -8.76
CA TRP A 90 -14.16 -4.81 -8.57
C TRP A 90 -12.99 -3.84 -8.41
N ILE A 91 -11.92 -4.24 -7.70
CA ILE A 91 -10.71 -3.43 -7.60
C ILE A 91 -10.00 -3.36 -8.97
N ALA A 92 -9.92 -4.46 -9.73
CA ALA A 92 -9.33 -4.47 -11.07
C ALA A 92 -10.04 -3.47 -12.00
N GLU A 93 -11.37 -3.52 -12.04
CA GLU A 93 -12.20 -2.59 -12.82
C GLU A 93 -11.98 -1.15 -12.39
N CYS A 94 -11.89 -0.89 -11.08
CA CYS A 94 -11.57 0.44 -10.57
C CYS A 94 -10.19 0.95 -11.01
N LEU A 95 -9.23 0.09 -11.34
CA LEU A 95 -7.90 0.49 -11.77
C LEU A 95 -7.83 0.63 -13.31
N GLN A 96 -8.33 -0.37 -14.03
CA GLN A 96 -8.17 -0.50 -15.48
C GLN A 96 -9.08 0.43 -16.30
N THR A 97 -10.25 0.79 -15.77
CA THR A 97 -11.20 1.66 -16.49
C THR A 97 -10.80 3.14 -16.47
N SER A 98 -9.75 3.51 -15.73
CA SER A 98 -9.30 4.90 -15.66
C SER A 98 -8.57 5.31 -16.94
N ARG A 99 -9.04 6.40 -17.54
CA ARG A 99 -8.32 7.17 -18.56
C ARG A 99 -7.57 8.34 -17.91
N VAL A 100 -6.46 8.74 -18.50
CA VAL A 100 -5.65 9.90 -18.07
C VAL A 100 -5.26 10.71 -19.31
N SER A 101 -5.21 12.03 -19.16
CA SER A 101 -4.61 12.97 -20.13
C SER A 101 -3.55 13.81 -19.42
N VAL A 102 -2.56 14.31 -20.16
CA VAL A 102 -1.58 15.27 -19.65
C VAL A 102 -2.02 16.68 -20.04
N LEU A 103 -1.89 17.64 -19.13
CA LEU A 103 -2.12 19.05 -19.48
C LEU A 103 -0.83 19.66 -20.04
N VAL A 104 -0.87 20.12 -21.29
CA VAL A 104 0.21 20.86 -21.94
C VAL A 104 -0.28 22.29 -22.16
N ASN A 105 0.38 23.26 -21.51
CA ASN A 105 -0.04 24.68 -21.52
C ASN A 105 -1.52 24.88 -21.13
N GLY A 106 -2.01 24.11 -20.16
CA GLY A 106 -3.40 24.15 -19.69
C GLY A 106 -4.41 23.42 -20.57
N SER A 107 -4.00 22.90 -21.72
CA SER A 107 -4.87 22.12 -22.63
C SER A 107 -4.63 20.62 -22.47
N PRO A 108 -5.68 19.79 -22.39
CA PRO A 108 -5.52 18.33 -22.28
C PRO A 108 -5.03 17.72 -23.60
N THR A 109 -4.09 16.79 -23.49
CA THR A 109 -3.75 15.86 -24.58
C THR A 109 -4.86 14.84 -24.80
N GLU A 110 -4.70 14.00 -25.82
CA GLU A 110 -5.51 12.79 -25.97
C GLU A 110 -5.43 11.90 -24.71
N GLU A 111 -6.55 11.25 -24.42
CA GLU A 111 -6.66 10.30 -23.32
C GLU A 111 -5.96 8.99 -23.65
N PHE A 112 -5.25 8.45 -22.67
CA PHE A 112 -4.65 7.12 -22.72
C PHE A 112 -5.02 6.30 -21.49
N SER A 113 -4.94 4.98 -21.62
CA SER A 113 -5.13 4.04 -20.52
C SER A 113 -3.85 3.84 -19.73
N MET A 114 -3.97 3.74 -18.41
CA MET A 114 -2.86 3.32 -17.55
C MET A 114 -2.73 1.80 -17.56
N SER A 115 -1.51 1.29 -17.39
CA SER A 115 -1.22 -0.15 -17.23
C SER A 115 -0.69 -0.52 -15.84
N LYS A 116 -0.42 0.49 -15.02
CA LYS A 116 0.10 0.37 -13.66
C LYS A 116 -0.21 1.64 -12.86
N GLY A 117 0.01 1.57 -11.56
CA GLY A 117 -0.05 2.67 -10.63
C GLY A 117 -1.41 2.85 -9.95
N LEU A 118 -1.42 3.60 -8.85
CA LEU A 118 -2.61 3.92 -8.07
C LEU A 118 -2.89 5.42 -8.14
N ARG A 119 -4.17 5.80 -8.19
CA ARG A 119 -4.58 7.20 -8.32
C ARG A 119 -4.36 7.96 -7.02
N GLN A 120 -3.47 8.95 -7.03
CA GLN A 120 -3.29 9.82 -5.87
C GLN A 120 -4.59 10.59 -5.56
N GLY A 121 -4.92 10.71 -4.28
CA GLY A 121 -6.17 11.31 -3.82
C GLY A 121 -7.40 10.38 -3.89
N ASP A 122 -7.27 9.16 -4.41
CA ASP A 122 -8.33 8.16 -4.33
C ASP A 122 -8.40 7.55 -2.92
N PRO A 123 -9.60 7.48 -2.29
CA PRO A 123 -9.78 6.82 -1.00
C PRO A 123 -9.27 5.36 -0.91
N LEU A 124 -9.19 4.62 -2.02
CA LEU A 124 -8.70 3.24 -2.05
C LEU A 124 -7.17 3.16 -2.02
N THR A 125 -6.48 4.13 -2.61
CA THR A 125 -5.04 4.07 -2.89
C THR A 125 -4.19 3.75 -1.66
N PRO A 126 -4.37 4.38 -0.49
CA PRO A 126 -3.56 4.05 0.69
C PRO A 126 -3.68 2.59 1.09
N PHE A 127 -4.89 2.01 1.06
CA PHE A 127 -5.12 0.63 1.48
C PHE A 127 -4.58 -0.39 0.47
N LEU A 128 -4.72 -0.11 -0.83
CA LEU A 128 -4.16 -0.97 -1.87
C LEU A 128 -2.63 -0.96 -1.81
N PHE A 129 -2.03 0.18 -1.46
CA PHE A 129 -0.58 0.26 -1.26
C PHE A 129 -0.10 -0.55 -0.04
N LEU A 130 -0.85 -0.57 1.07
CA LEU A 130 -0.52 -1.43 2.22
C LEU A 130 -0.45 -2.91 1.80
N ILE A 131 -1.40 -3.38 0.98
CA ILE A 131 -1.42 -4.76 0.46
C ILE A 131 -0.16 -5.05 -0.38
N VAL A 132 0.28 -4.10 -1.20
CA VAL A 132 1.53 -4.23 -1.99
C VAL A 132 2.74 -4.27 -1.07
N ALA A 133 2.83 -3.35 -0.11
CA ALA A 133 3.93 -3.26 0.84
C ALA A 133 4.04 -4.50 1.75
N GLU A 134 2.91 -5.16 2.04
CA GLU A 134 2.90 -6.41 2.80
C GLU A 134 3.69 -7.52 2.11
N GLY A 135 3.79 -7.50 0.78
CA GLY A 135 4.67 -8.42 0.04
C GLY A 135 6.13 -8.35 0.48
N LEU A 136 6.64 -7.15 0.77
CA LEU A 136 7.99 -6.96 1.31
C LEU A 136 8.11 -7.53 2.73
N ASN A 137 7.10 -7.33 3.57
CA ASN A 137 7.06 -7.90 4.92
C ASN A 137 7.07 -9.43 4.90
N VAL A 138 6.34 -10.06 3.98
CA VAL A 138 6.37 -11.51 3.77
C VAL A 138 7.78 -12.00 3.39
N LEU A 139 8.49 -11.27 2.52
CA LEU A 139 9.87 -11.62 2.17
C LEU A 139 10.82 -11.52 3.38
N PHE A 140 10.70 -10.47 4.20
CA PHE A 140 11.51 -10.36 5.42
C PHE A 140 11.24 -11.48 6.41
N LYS A 141 9.97 -11.86 6.60
CA LYS A 141 9.61 -12.99 7.48
C LYS A 141 10.23 -14.29 6.98
N LYS A 142 10.19 -14.55 5.66
CA LYS A 142 10.81 -15.75 5.07
C LYS A 142 12.33 -15.78 5.20
N ALA A 143 13.00 -14.63 5.14
CA ALA A 143 14.46 -14.54 5.26
C ALA A 143 14.97 -14.58 6.72
N SER A 144 14.06 -14.39 7.69
CA SER A 144 14.39 -14.41 9.12
C SER A 144 14.20 -15.78 9.77
N CYS A 145 13.67 -16.75 9.01
CA CYS A 145 13.61 -18.17 9.34
C CYS A 145 14.80 -18.89 8.70
#